data_AF-A0A3M6VH64-F1
#
_entry.id   AF-A0A3M6VH64-F1
#
_cell.length_a   1.000
_cell.length_b   1.000
_cell.length_c   1.000
_cell.angle_alpha   90.00
_cell.angle_beta   90.00
_cell.angle_gamma   90.00
#
_symmetry.space_group_name_H-M   'P 1'
#
loop_
_entity.id
_entity.type
_entity.pdbx_description
1 polymer ?
#
loop_
_entity_poly.entity_id
_entity_poly.type
_entity_poly.pdbx_seq_one_letter_code
_entity_poly.pdbx_strand_id
1 'polypeptide(L)'
;MFRELGKHIAAVANAQDFSVVKTYCGHGIGSLFHCSPNVPHYAKNKAVGIMKPGMIFTIEPMINMGSWRDKTWPDEWTAVTQDGMRSAQFEHTFLVTETGYEILTKRENEPVMEWDFAKVHRP
;
A
#
# COMPACT_ATOMS: atom_id res chain seq x y z
N MET A 1 -7.94 5.98 -10.93
CA MET A 1 -7.56 7.17 -10.10
C MET A 1 -6.76 6.67 -8.91
N PHE A 2 -5.79 7.44 -8.40
CA PHE A 2 -4.97 7.00 -7.26
C PHE A 2 -5.79 6.67 -6.02
N ARG A 3 -6.86 7.41 -5.74
CA ARG A 3 -7.73 7.16 -4.58
C ARG A 3 -8.39 5.77 -4.55
N GLU A 4 -8.57 5.12 -5.70
CA GLU A 4 -9.25 3.82 -5.78
C GLU A 4 -8.38 2.69 -5.22
N LEU A 5 -7.04 2.83 -5.23
CA LEU A 5 -6.14 1.82 -4.68
C LEU A 5 -6.42 1.54 -3.21
N GLY A 6 -6.56 2.60 -2.40
CA GLY A 6 -6.89 2.44 -0.98
C GLY A 6 -8.27 1.85 -0.71
N LYS A 7 -9.23 2.00 -1.65
CA LYS A 7 -10.52 1.31 -1.55
C LYS A 7 -10.36 -0.20 -1.72
N HIS A 8 -9.58 -0.64 -2.69
CA HIS A 8 -9.34 -2.07 -2.94
C HIS A 8 -8.53 -2.72 -1.81
N ILE A 9 -7.45 -2.08 -1.37
CA ILE A 9 -6.60 -2.57 -0.27
C ILE A 9 -7.43 -2.72 1.02
N ALA A 10 -8.17 -1.67 1.41
CA ALA A 10 -8.96 -1.72 2.64
C ALA A 10 -10.10 -2.74 2.58
N ALA A 11 -10.70 -2.98 1.41
CA ALA A 11 -11.74 -4.02 1.28
C ALA A 11 -11.19 -5.41 1.58
N VAL A 12 -9.98 -5.73 1.09
CA VAL A 12 -9.31 -7.01 1.34
C VAL A 12 -8.91 -7.14 2.81
N ALA A 13 -8.23 -6.13 3.37
CA ALA A 13 -7.76 -6.17 4.75
C ALA A 13 -8.93 -6.26 5.76
N ASN A 14 -9.94 -5.40 5.61
CA ASN A 14 -11.08 -5.38 6.52
C ASN A 14 -11.92 -6.66 6.46
N ALA A 15 -11.96 -7.35 5.31
CA ALA A 15 -12.66 -8.62 5.19
C ALA A 15 -11.99 -9.77 5.96
N GLN A 16 -10.77 -9.55 6.46
CA GLN A 16 -9.98 -10.48 7.27
C GLN A 16 -9.73 -9.94 8.68
N ASP A 17 -10.56 -8.99 9.13
CA ASP A 17 -10.47 -8.34 10.44
C ASP A 17 -9.13 -7.63 10.72
N PHE A 18 -8.40 -7.28 9.67
CA PHE A 18 -7.21 -6.44 9.74
C PHE A 18 -7.54 -4.98 9.45
N SER A 19 -6.67 -4.08 9.90
CA SER A 19 -6.82 -2.65 9.65
C SER A 19 -5.68 -2.09 8.81
N VAL A 20 -5.92 -0.97 8.13
CA VAL A 20 -4.95 -0.31 7.25
C VAL A 20 -4.44 0.96 7.90
N VAL A 21 -3.12 1.09 8.05
CA VAL A 21 -2.45 2.30 8.56
C VAL A 21 -2.82 3.52 7.71
N LYS A 22 -2.98 4.69 8.35
CA LYS A 22 -3.45 5.92 7.67
C LYS A 22 -2.42 7.04 7.63
N THR A 23 -1.37 6.95 8.42
CA THR A 23 -0.36 8.01 8.60
C THR A 23 0.67 8.01 7.48
N TYR A 24 0.91 6.85 6.87
CA TYR A 24 1.88 6.64 5.79
C TYR A 24 1.19 6.22 4.49
N CYS A 25 1.80 6.56 3.35
CA CYS A 25 1.25 6.32 2.02
C CYS A 25 2.36 6.00 1.02
N GLY A 26 2.00 5.35 -0.08
CA GLY A 26 2.88 5.28 -1.24
C GLY A 26 3.14 6.66 -1.84
N HIS A 27 4.16 6.74 -2.69
CA HIS A 27 4.65 7.99 -3.21
C HIS A 27 5.11 7.88 -4.66
N GLY A 28 5.16 9.02 -5.37
CA GLY A 28 5.93 9.11 -6.61
C GLY A 28 7.41 8.91 -6.32
N ILE A 29 8.12 8.29 -7.26
CA ILE A 29 9.56 8.02 -7.14
C ILE A 29 10.24 8.13 -8.51
N GLY A 30 11.49 8.60 -8.53
CA GLY A 30 12.30 8.74 -9.74
C GLY A 30 13.58 9.51 -9.44
N SER A 31 13.75 10.69 -10.05
CA SER A 31 14.85 11.60 -9.70
C SER A 31 14.76 12.17 -8.29
N LEU A 32 13.57 12.13 -7.69
CA LEU A 32 13.32 12.42 -6.28
C LEU A 32 12.96 11.12 -5.56
N PHE A 33 13.37 11.02 -4.29
CA PHE A 33 13.06 9.83 -3.48
C PHE A 33 11.55 9.74 -3.18
N HIS A 34 10.97 10.80 -2.61
CA HIS A 34 9.53 10.91 -2.39
C HIS A 34 8.99 12.15 -3.11
N CYS A 35 8.03 11.97 -4.01
CA CYS A 35 7.36 13.07 -4.70
C CYS A 35 5.89 12.75 -4.97
N SER A 36 5.19 13.64 -5.68
CA SER A 36 3.81 13.37 -6.08
C SER A 36 3.74 12.18 -7.07
N PRO A 37 2.70 11.34 -6.98
CA PRO A 37 1.50 11.49 -6.15
C PRO A 37 1.65 10.85 -4.75
N ASN A 38 0.90 11.36 -3.78
CA ASN A 38 0.65 10.61 -2.54
C ASN A 38 -0.42 9.53 -2.81
N VAL A 39 -0.16 8.30 -2.38
CA VAL A 39 -1.01 7.12 -2.66
C VAL A 39 -1.48 6.47 -1.36
N PRO A 40 -2.57 6.96 -0.73
CA PRO A 40 -3.07 6.40 0.52
C PRO A 40 -3.68 5.00 0.35
N HIS A 41 -3.43 4.13 1.32
CA HIS A 41 -3.86 2.72 1.28
C HIS A 41 -5.25 2.47 1.90
N TYR A 42 -5.86 3.49 2.53
CA TYR A 42 -7.17 3.37 3.17
C TYR A 42 -8.33 3.84 2.28
N ALA A 43 -9.53 3.30 2.51
CA ALA A 43 -10.74 3.68 1.77
C ALA A 43 -11.22 5.11 2.07
N LYS A 44 -11.94 5.72 1.12
CA LYS A 44 -12.47 7.10 1.21
C LYS A 44 -11.39 8.18 1.44
N ASN A 45 -10.15 7.90 1.02
CA ASN A 45 -9.11 8.92 0.96
C ASN A 45 -9.42 9.98 -0.12
N LYS A 46 -8.74 11.12 -0.04
CA LYS A 46 -8.92 12.26 -0.95
C LYS A 46 -7.76 12.43 -1.92
N ALA A 47 -7.04 11.36 -2.25
CA ALA A 47 -5.91 11.44 -3.18
C ALA A 47 -6.37 12.01 -4.53
N VAL A 48 -5.59 12.97 -5.02
CA VAL A 48 -5.83 13.65 -6.28
C VAL A 48 -4.99 12.96 -7.36
N GLY A 49 -5.53 12.90 -8.58
CA GLY A 49 -4.78 12.46 -9.76
C GLY A 49 -5.32 11.19 -10.42
N ILE A 50 -5.08 11.13 -11.72
CA ILE A 50 -5.37 9.99 -12.59
C ILE A 50 -4.02 9.44 -13.03
N MET A 51 -3.87 8.11 -12.99
CA MET A 51 -2.68 7.43 -13.51
C MET A 51 -2.60 7.65 -15.02
N LYS A 52 -1.42 8.01 -15.51
CA LYS A 52 -1.12 8.19 -16.93
C LYS A 52 0.15 7.42 -17.29
N PRO A 53 0.29 6.94 -18.53
CA PRO A 53 1.52 6.30 -19.00
C PRO A 53 2.76 7.14 -18.67
N GLY A 54 3.83 6.47 -18.22
CA GLY A 54 5.09 7.10 -17.81
C GLY A 54 5.16 7.51 -16.34
N MET A 55 4.05 7.50 -15.60
CA MET A 55 4.08 7.77 -14.15
C MET A 55 4.72 6.60 -13.39
N ILE A 56 5.61 6.91 -12.44
CA ILE A 56 6.26 5.94 -11.57
C ILE A 56 5.91 6.25 -10.11
N PHE A 57 5.43 5.24 -9.38
CA PHE A 57 5.02 5.40 -7.98
C PHE A 57 5.04 4.06 -7.22
N THR A 58 5.01 4.12 -5.90
CA THR A 58 4.98 2.96 -5.00
C THR A 58 3.54 2.65 -4.54
N ILE A 59 3.28 1.37 -4.29
CA ILE A 59 2.14 0.91 -3.48
C ILE A 59 2.73 0.06 -2.37
N GLU A 60 2.53 0.49 -1.11
CA GLU A 60 3.28 -0.02 0.05
C GLU A 60 2.40 -0.22 1.31
N PRO A 61 1.29 -0.97 1.22
CA PRO A 61 0.30 -1.03 2.28
C PRO A 61 0.85 -1.65 3.57
N MET A 62 0.72 -0.91 4.67
CA MET A 62 0.93 -1.41 6.03
C MET A 62 -0.41 -1.88 6.63
N ILE A 63 -0.46 -3.16 6.98
CA ILE A 63 -1.65 -3.84 7.48
C ILE A 63 -1.41 -4.29 8.93
N ASN A 64 -2.31 -3.91 9.84
CA ASN A 64 -2.20 -4.20 11.26
C ASN A 64 -3.20 -5.28 11.67
N MET A 65 -2.76 -6.15 12.59
CA MET A 65 -3.62 -7.17 13.19
C MET A 65 -4.72 -6.59 14.09
N GLY A 66 -4.49 -5.40 14.66
CA GLY A 66 -5.41 -4.69 15.54
C GLY A 66 -5.81 -3.33 14.97
N SER A 67 -5.62 -2.28 15.76
CA SER A 67 -5.90 -0.89 15.42
C SER A 67 -5.00 -0.35 14.31
N TRP A 68 -5.55 0.53 13.46
CA TRP A 68 -4.78 1.23 12.42
C TRP A 68 -3.90 2.34 12.99
N ARG A 69 -4.14 2.73 14.26
CA ARG A 69 -3.46 3.85 14.91
C ARG A 69 -2.01 3.47 15.21
N ASP A 70 -1.12 4.38 14.88
CA ASP A 70 0.30 4.30 15.16
C ASP A 70 0.75 5.38 16.15
N LYS A 71 1.95 5.19 16.69
CA LYS A 71 2.71 6.18 17.46
C LYS A 71 4.17 6.12 17.04
N THR A 72 4.84 7.25 17.07
CA THR A 72 6.29 7.34 16.85
C THR A 72 7.02 7.15 18.18
N TRP A 73 8.09 6.36 18.20
CA TRP A 73 8.99 6.31 19.34
C TRP A 73 9.82 7.60 19.50
N PRO A 74 10.46 7.81 20.65
CA PRO A 74 11.30 8.99 20.90
C PRO A 74 12.54 9.10 19.99
N ASP A 75 12.81 8.09 19.16
CA ASP A 75 13.84 8.16 18.12
C ASP A 75 13.38 8.95 16.87
N GLU A 76 12.14 9.44 16.87
CA GLU A 76 11.51 10.22 15.80
C GLU A 76 11.36 9.46 14.47
N TRP A 77 11.51 8.13 14.47
CA TRP A 77 11.47 7.30 13.27
C TRP A 77 10.64 6.03 13.41
N THR A 78 10.81 5.29 14.50
CA THR A 78 10.18 3.98 14.64
C THR A 78 8.68 4.15 14.87
N ALA A 79 7.90 3.86 13.83
CA ALA A 79 6.45 3.82 13.88
C ALA A 79 6.00 2.46 14.41
N VAL A 80 5.22 2.47 15.49
CA VAL A 80 4.67 1.24 16.08
C VAL A 80 3.16 1.32 16.18
N THR A 81 2.50 0.17 16.18
CA THR A 81 1.07 0.07 16.47
C THR A 81 0.79 0.58 17.88
N GLN A 82 -0.30 1.34 18.05
CA GLN A 82 -0.65 1.91 19.36
C GLN A 82 -1.00 0.81 20.39
N ASP A 83 -1.54 -0.32 19.93
CA ASP A 83 -1.94 -1.47 20.73
C ASP A 83 -0.86 -2.56 20.90
N GLY A 84 0.30 -2.40 20.25
CA GLY A 84 1.42 -3.35 20.32
C GLY A 84 1.21 -4.65 19.52
N MET A 85 0.13 -4.76 18.74
CA MET A 85 -0.09 -5.91 17.86
C MET A 85 0.81 -5.86 16.62
N ARG A 86 0.92 -6.98 15.91
CA ARG A 86 1.81 -7.10 14.74
C ARG A 86 1.30 -6.25 13.57
N SER A 87 2.25 -5.76 12.78
CA SER A 87 2.03 -5.13 11.48
C SER A 87 2.85 -5.86 10.41
N ALA A 88 2.38 -5.83 9.17
CA ALA A 88 3.09 -6.35 8.01
C ALA A 88 2.99 -5.37 6.85
N GLN A 89 4.02 -5.35 5.99
CA GLN A 89 4.09 -4.49 4.81
C GLN A 89 4.73 -5.27 3.65
N PHE A 90 4.26 -4.97 2.44
CA PHE A 90 4.93 -5.29 1.19
C PHE A 90 4.93 -4.04 0.31
N GLU A 91 5.90 -3.92 -0.57
CA GLU A 91 6.03 -2.76 -1.45
C GLU A 91 6.55 -3.16 -2.83
N HIS A 92 6.01 -2.50 -3.85
CA HIS A 92 6.60 -2.44 -5.17
C HIS A 92 6.56 -1.04 -5.76
N THR A 93 7.55 -0.75 -6.60
CA THR A 93 7.55 0.37 -7.55
C THR A 93 6.92 -0.05 -8.88
N PHE A 94 5.94 0.74 -9.33
CA PHE A 94 5.18 0.52 -10.56
C PHE A 94 5.46 1.61 -11.58
N LEU A 95 5.60 1.23 -12.84
CA LEU A 95 5.53 2.12 -14.00
C LEU A 95 4.16 1.95 -14.67
N VAL A 96 3.40 3.03 -14.86
CA VAL A 96 2.17 2.99 -15.65
C VAL A 96 2.52 2.92 -17.13
N THR A 97 1.92 1.99 -17.86
CA THR A 97 2.08 1.83 -19.31
C THR A 97 0.80 2.25 -20.04
N GLU A 98 0.83 2.28 -21.38
CA GLU A 98 -0.34 2.62 -22.20
C GLU A 98 -1.56 1.72 -21.93
N THR A 99 -1.33 0.47 -21.55
CA THR A 99 -2.37 -0.56 -21.39
C THR A 99 -2.47 -1.12 -19.97
N GLY A 100 -1.63 -0.69 -19.03
CA GLY A 100 -1.60 -1.22 -17.68
C GLY A 100 -0.43 -0.70 -16.85
N TYR A 101 0.38 -1.62 -16.32
CA TYR A 101 1.55 -1.29 -15.53
C TYR A 101 2.66 -2.34 -15.68
N GLU A 102 3.87 -1.94 -15.32
CA GLU A 102 5.03 -2.80 -15.12
C GLU A 102 5.49 -2.72 -13.66
N ILE A 103 5.83 -3.87 -13.06
CA ILE A 103 6.43 -3.92 -11.72
C ILE A 103 7.95 -3.86 -11.88
N LEU A 104 8.55 -2.72 -11.57
CA LEU A 104 9.99 -2.47 -11.78
C LEU A 104 10.87 -3.17 -10.76
N THR A 105 10.30 -3.53 -9.62
CA THR A 105 10.99 -4.14 -8.47
C THR A 105 10.64 -5.61 -8.30
N LYS A 106 10.03 -6.23 -9.33
CA LYS A 106 9.69 -7.64 -9.31
C LYS A 106 10.95 -8.50 -9.28
N ARG A 107 10.84 -9.68 -8.69
CA ARG A 107 11.90 -10.71 -8.81
C ARG A 107 11.91 -11.28 -10.23
N GLU A 108 13.08 -11.75 -10.69
CA GLU A 108 13.27 -12.32 -12.04
C GLU A 108 12.33 -13.49 -12.35
N ASN A 109 11.86 -14.20 -11.31
CA ASN A 109 10.87 -15.28 -11.41
C ASN A 109 9.73 -15.08 -10.40
N GLU A 110 9.30 -13.85 -10.18
CA GLU A 110 8.17 -13.58 -9.31
C GLU A 110 6.91 -14.26 -9.86
N PRO A 111 6.26 -15.16 -9.10
CA PRO A 111 5.02 -15.75 -9.56
C PRO A 111 3.98 -14.67 -9.74
N VAL A 112 3.11 -14.83 -10.73
CA VAL A 112 1.88 -14.02 -10.79
C VAL A 112 1.09 -14.34 -9.52
N MET A 113 1.05 -13.38 -8.60
CA MET A 113 0.30 -13.50 -7.36
C MET A 113 -1.18 -13.27 -7.68
N GLU A 114 -1.86 -14.33 -8.09
CA GLU A 114 -3.30 -14.31 -8.24
C GLU A 114 -3.97 -14.35 -6.86
N TRP A 115 -4.99 -13.51 -6.69
CA TRP A 115 -5.80 -13.55 -5.49
C TRP A 115 -6.64 -14.82 -5.49
N ASP A 116 -6.25 -15.78 -4.67
CA ASP A 116 -6.91 -17.07 -4.54
C ASP A 116 -7.81 -17.07 -3.29
N PHE A 117 -9.12 -16.90 -3.50
CA PHE A 117 -10.11 -16.95 -2.42
C PHE A 117 -10.13 -18.30 -1.68
N ALA A 118 -9.65 -19.40 -2.27
CA ALA A 118 -9.56 -20.69 -1.60
C ALA A 118 -8.43 -20.73 -0.56
N LYS A 119 -7.41 -19.87 -0.68
CA LYS A 119 -6.31 -19.77 0.29
C LYS A 119 -6.65 -18.87 1.49
N VAL A 120 -7.75 -18.15 1.43
CA VAL A 120 -8.25 -17.32 2.53
C VAL A 120 -8.81 -18.24 3.63
N HIS A 121 -7.94 -18.69 4.55
CA HIS A 121 -8.37 -19.45 5.73
C HIS A 121 -9.04 -18.49 6.71
N ARG A 122 -10.37 -18.60 6.82
CA ARG A 122 -11.13 -18.01 7.91
C ARG A 122 -10.95 -18.90 9.14
N PRO A 123 -10.42 -18.41 10.28
CA PRO A 123 -10.50 -19.15 11.53
C PRO A 123 -11.95 -19.38 11.96
#